data_AF-A0A1E3B8U1-F1
#
_entry.id   AF-A0A1E3B8U1-F1
#
_cell.length_a   1.000
_cell.length_b   1.000
_cell.length_c   1.000
_cell.angle_alpha   90.00
_cell.angle_beta   90.00
_cell.angle_gamma   90.00
#
_symmetry.space_group_name_H-M   'P 1'
#
loop_
_entity.id
_entity.type
_entity.pdbx_description
1 polymer ?
#
loop_
_entity_poly.entity_id
_entity_poly.type
_entity_poly.pdbx_seq_one_letter_code
_entity_poly.pdbx_strand_id
1 'polypeptide(L)'
;MVVYTDGSKGKDSNAAGAGWVGYWGSCKNTIFRGHTKLPNHEVFDAEARGALFGLQTALKDPNAQHSTNLYICLDNLEAVQQLQGQPTGSSQSVFKQFQEAAQTWPLCLRTLNTQPEQVQVKWVPGHAGIEGNEEADKEAKMGCQAPLGFPPPPASIAAAKQAAQRVHWRGFAQFWVEKAPERYKALGIGIEKQPPELQLPRAALGHLLAARSGHGDFAEYHERFKHDNALLTCSCGRRKEPSHFYSCRDGRKAAAHP
;
A
#
# COMPACT_ATOMS: atom_id res chain seq x y z
N MET A 1 9.42 -13.92 26.51
CA MET A 1 10.02 -14.05 25.16
C MET A 1 9.45 -12.96 24.27
N VAL A 2 10.26 -12.36 23.41
CA VAL A 2 9.83 -11.32 22.46
C VAL A 2 10.29 -11.71 21.07
N VAL A 3 9.41 -11.64 20.08
CA VAL A 3 9.71 -11.92 18.68
C VAL A 3 9.36 -10.69 17.86
N TYR A 4 10.32 -10.20 17.09
CA TYR A 4 10.13 -9.13 16.13
C TYR A 4 10.01 -9.74 14.74
N THR A 5 9.09 -9.22 13.93
CA THR A 5 8.86 -9.74 12.58
C THR A 5 8.60 -8.59 11.62
N ASP A 6 9.08 -8.73 10.39
CA ASP A 6 8.94 -7.71 9.37
C ASP A 6 8.78 -8.34 7.97
N GLY A 7 8.23 -7.57 7.04
CA GLY A 7 8.08 -7.89 5.63
C GLY A 7 8.81 -6.87 4.76
N SER A 8 9.55 -7.35 3.77
CA SER A 8 10.25 -6.49 2.81
C SER A 8 9.94 -6.90 1.38
N LYS A 9 10.07 -5.97 0.44
CA LYS A 9 9.96 -6.23 -0.99
C LYS A 9 10.90 -5.31 -1.76
N GLY A 10 11.75 -5.91 -2.60
CA GLY A 10 12.61 -5.15 -3.50
C GLY A 10 11.80 -4.41 -4.55
N LYS A 11 12.22 -3.20 -4.94
CA LYS A 11 11.52 -2.32 -5.89
C LYS A 11 11.19 -2.99 -7.23
N ASP A 12 12.08 -3.86 -7.71
CA ASP A 12 11.95 -4.56 -9.00
C ASP A 12 11.62 -6.06 -8.85
N SER A 13 11.41 -6.52 -7.61
CA SER A 13 11.14 -7.92 -7.31
C SER A 13 9.65 -8.18 -7.18
N ASN A 14 9.14 -9.19 -7.88
CA ASN A 14 7.79 -9.70 -7.64
C ASN A 14 7.72 -10.65 -6.43
N ALA A 15 8.83 -10.82 -5.70
CA ALA A 15 8.91 -11.60 -4.48
C ALA A 15 9.12 -10.69 -3.27
N ALA A 16 8.31 -10.90 -2.25
CA ALA A 16 8.51 -10.34 -0.92
C ALA A 16 9.35 -11.30 -0.07
N GLY A 17 9.95 -10.80 0.99
CA GLY A 17 10.68 -11.55 2.00
C GLY A 17 10.05 -11.32 3.36
N ALA A 18 9.88 -12.39 4.13
CA ALA A 18 9.46 -12.33 5.52
C ALA A 18 10.68 -12.62 6.41
N GLY A 19 10.83 -11.86 7.49
CA GLY A 19 11.91 -12.01 8.47
C GLY A 19 11.38 -12.04 9.90
N TRP A 20 12.05 -12.78 10.77
CA TRP A 20 11.73 -12.83 12.19
C TRP A 20 12.97 -13.05 13.05
N VAL A 21 12.98 -12.46 14.25
CA VAL A 21 14.04 -12.59 15.24
C VAL A 21 13.43 -12.72 16.63
N GLY A 22 13.89 -13.70 17.40
CA GLY A 22 13.44 -13.98 18.76
C GLY A 22 14.50 -13.64 19.81
N TYR A 23 14.05 -13.05 20.92
CA TYR A 23 14.88 -12.74 22.08
C TYR A 23 14.29 -13.37 23.35
N TRP A 24 15.19 -13.78 24.25
CA TRP A 24 14.82 -14.31 25.56
C TRP A 24 15.65 -13.70 26.69
N GLY A 25 15.00 -13.55 27.85
CA GLY A 25 15.60 -12.94 29.04
C GLY A 25 15.78 -11.41 28.94
N SER A 26 16.37 -10.84 30.00
CA SER A 26 16.68 -9.42 30.12
C SER A 26 17.94 -9.00 29.33
N CYS A 27 18.75 -9.96 28.91
CA CYS A 27 20.07 -9.71 28.31
C CYS A 27 20.05 -9.47 26.79
N LYS A 28 18.87 -9.31 26.16
CA LYS A 28 18.72 -9.15 24.69
C LYS A 28 19.44 -10.21 23.85
N ASN A 29 19.65 -11.41 24.38
CA ASN A 29 20.30 -12.48 23.60
C ASN A 29 19.32 -13.00 22.54
N THR A 30 19.74 -12.93 21.27
CA THR A 30 19.01 -13.51 20.15
C THR A 30 19.01 -15.04 20.30
N ILE A 31 17.84 -15.65 20.43
CA ILE A 31 17.66 -17.10 20.56
C ILE A 31 17.47 -17.77 19.20
N PHE A 32 16.79 -17.10 18.29
CA PHE A 32 16.61 -17.56 16.91
C PHE A 32 16.42 -16.39 15.98
N ARG A 33 16.68 -16.65 14.70
CA ARG A 33 16.34 -15.77 13.59
C ARG A 33 16.00 -16.62 12.37
N GLY A 34 15.22 -16.06 11.46
CA GLY A 34 14.91 -16.74 10.22
C GLY A 34 14.31 -15.79 9.21
N HIS A 35 14.38 -16.23 7.96
CA HIS A 35 13.79 -15.51 6.84
C HIS A 35 13.31 -16.50 5.79
N THR A 36 12.39 -16.04 4.95
CA THR A 36 11.91 -16.85 3.82
C THR A 36 11.49 -15.98 2.65
N LYS A 37 11.61 -16.57 1.45
CA LYS A 37 11.20 -15.94 0.20
C LYS A 37 9.76 -16.28 -0.13
N LEU A 38 8.99 -15.25 -0.45
CA LEU A 38 7.58 -15.34 -0.79
C LEU A 38 7.36 -14.81 -2.22
N PRO A 39 7.47 -15.68 -3.24
CA PRO A 39 7.26 -15.26 -4.62
C PRO A 39 5.80 -14.87 -4.85
N ASN A 40 5.54 -13.81 -5.61
CA ASN A 40 4.18 -13.37 -5.94
C ASN A 40 3.33 -13.03 -4.70
N HIS A 41 3.95 -12.40 -3.71
CA HIS A 41 3.30 -11.89 -2.49
C HIS A 41 3.62 -10.40 -2.33
N GLU A 42 2.75 -9.66 -1.66
CA GLU A 42 2.99 -8.28 -1.26
C GLU A 42 3.65 -8.22 0.13
N VAL A 43 4.20 -7.05 0.48
CA VAL A 43 4.84 -6.80 1.79
C VAL A 43 3.91 -7.20 2.95
N PHE A 44 2.64 -6.81 2.86
CA PHE A 44 1.63 -7.17 3.85
C PHE A 44 1.45 -8.68 4.04
N ASP A 45 1.50 -9.46 2.96
CA ASP A 45 1.42 -10.92 3.06
C ASP A 45 2.70 -11.51 3.68
N ALA A 46 3.83 -10.84 3.50
CA ALA A 46 5.10 -11.22 4.10
C ALA A 46 5.14 -10.96 5.60
N GLU A 47 4.62 -9.82 6.07
CA GLU A 47 4.47 -9.55 7.50
C GLU A 47 3.60 -10.59 8.20
N ALA A 48 2.45 -10.95 7.59
CA ALA A 48 1.56 -11.98 8.13
C ALA A 48 2.27 -13.34 8.25
N ARG A 49 3.05 -13.72 7.23
CA ARG A 49 3.86 -14.95 7.27
C ARG A 49 5.04 -14.85 8.24
N GLY A 50 5.67 -13.69 8.36
CA GLY A 50 6.73 -13.43 9.33
C GLY A 50 6.22 -13.64 10.76
N ALA A 51 5.06 -13.09 11.09
CA ALA A 51 4.38 -13.32 12.37
C ALA A 51 4.12 -14.81 12.63
N LEU A 52 3.56 -15.52 11.64
CA LEU A 52 3.27 -16.95 11.76
C LEU A 52 4.54 -17.78 11.98
N PHE A 53 5.57 -17.59 11.17
CA PHE A 53 6.82 -18.35 11.29
C PHE A 53 7.61 -17.99 12.54
N GLY A 54 7.60 -16.71 12.93
CA GLY A 54 8.17 -16.24 14.20
C GLY A 54 7.51 -16.91 15.40
N LEU A 55 6.17 -16.95 15.43
CA LEU A 55 5.40 -17.65 16.47
C LEU A 55 5.67 -19.17 16.47
N GLN A 56 5.68 -19.82 15.30
CA GLN A 56 5.95 -21.25 15.21
C GLN A 56 7.37 -21.60 15.64
N THR A 57 8.34 -20.73 15.37
CA THR A 57 9.73 -20.90 15.83
C THR A 57 9.82 -20.70 17.33
N ALA A 58 9.14 -19.69 17.87
CA ALA A 58 9.03 -19.47 19.32
C ALA A 58 8.43 -20.66 20.06
N LEU A 59 7.37 -21.26 19.51
CA LEU A 59 6.71 -22.44 20.09
C LEU A 59 7.60 -23.68 20.14
N LYS A 60 8.55 -23.80 19.21
CA LYS A 60 9.51 -24.92 19.13
C LYS A 60 10.78 -24.69 19.94
N ASP A 61 11.02 -23.45 20.39
CA ASP A 61 12.23 -23.09 21.11
C ASP A 61 12.21 -23.68 22.53
N PRO A 62 13.31 -24.28 23.03
CA PRO A 62 13.37 -24.83 24.38
C PRO A 62 13.06 -23.79 25.48
N ASN A 63 13.42 -22.52 25.25
CA ASN A 63 13.17 -21.43 26.20
C ASN A 63 11.69 -21.05 26.27
N ALA A 64 10.83 -21.58 25.39
CA ALA A 64 9.39 -21.47 25.53
C ALA A 64 8.96 -22.01 26.89
N GLN A 65 9.44 -23.17 27.32
CA GLN A 65 9.04 -23.82 28.58
C GLN A 65 9.32 -23.01 29.85
N HIS A 66 10.22 -22.02 29.74
CA HIS A 66 10.63 -21.11 30.82
C HIS A 66 10.03 -19.70 30.70
N SER A 67 9.22 -19.44 29.67
CA SER A 67 8.65 -18.12 29.40
C SER A 67 7.19 -18.05 29.85
N THR A 68 6.84 -17.03 30.62
CA THR A 68 5.42 -16.72 30.93
C THR A 68 4.71 -16.10 29.73
N ASN A 69 5.29 -15.03 29.19
CA ASN A 69 4.67 -14.20 28.17
C ASN A 69 5.44 -14.31 26.84
N LEU A 70 4.69 -14.37 25.74
CA LEU A 70 5.20 -14.25 24.37
C LEU A 70 4.66 -12.97 23.74
N TYR A 71 5.56 -12.08 23.35
CA TYR A 71 5.24 -10.86 22.62
C TYR A 71 5.62 -11.01 21.15
N ILE A 72 4.69 -10.73 20.24
CA ILE A 72 4.95 -10.63 18.80
C ILE A 72 4.88 -9.15 18.42
N CYS A 73 5.98 -8.60 17.95
CA CYS A 73 6.15 -7.18 17.63
C CYS A 73 6.25 -6.98 16.12
N LEU A 74 5.39 -6.11 15.57
CA LEU A 74 5.39 -5.70 14.16
C LEU A 74 5.25 -4.18 14.06
N ASP A 75 5.75 -3.60 12.97
CA ASP A 75 5.61 -2.17 12.70
C ASP A 75 4.45 -1.77 11.79
N ASN A 76 3.78 -2.76 11.20
CA ASN A 76 2.55 -2.54 10.47
C ASN A 76 1.31 -2.67 11.36
N LEU A 77 0.66 -1.54 11.60
CA LEU A 77 -0.54 -1.46 12.44
C LEU A 77 -1.71 -2.29 11.89
N GLU A 78 -1.88 -2.35 10.57
CA GLU A 78 -2.95 -3.14 9.95
C GLU A 78 -2.71 -4.63 10.21
N ALA A 79 -1.47 -5.12 10.06
CA ALA A 79 -1.14 -6.52 10.35
C ALA A 79 -1.41 -6.87 11.83
N VAL A 80 -1.06 -5.97 12.76
CA VAL A 80 -1.37 -6.14 14.20
C VAL A 80 -2.88 -6.26 14.43
N GLN A 81 -3.68 -5.40 13.81
CA GLN A 81 -5.14 -5.44 13.91
C GLN A 81 -5.72 -6.75 13.37
N GLN A 82 -5.23 -7.25 12.23
CA GLN A 82 -5.69 -8.51 11.65
C GLN A 82 -5.29 -9.74 12.48
N LEU A 83 -4.12 -9.72 13.12
CA LEU A 83 -3.66 -10.81 14.01
C LEU A 83 -4.53 -10.91 15.27
N GLN A 84 -4.96 -9.76 15.83
CA GLN A 84 -5.76 -9.71 17.06
C GLN A 84 -7.27 -9.78 16.82
N GLY A 85 -7.74 -9.32 15.66
CA GLY A 85 -9.16 -9.19 15.33
C GLY A 85 -9.70 -10.32 14.47
N GLN A 86 -10.73 -10.01 13.69
CA GLN A 86 -11.27 -10.92 12.68
C GLN A 86 -10.54 -10.69 11.35
N PRO A 87 -9.81 -11.70 10.82
CA PRO A 87 -9.06 -11.53 9.59
C PRO A 87 -9.96 -11.23 8.39
N THR A 88 -9.64 -10.15 7.67
CA THR A 88 -10.29 -9.68 6.44
C THR A 88 -9.24 -9.40 5.37
N GLY A 89 -9.63 -9.31 4.09
CA GLY A 89 -8.69 -8.98 3.01
C GLY A 89 -7.79 -10.14 2.55
N SER A 90 -6.53 -9.85 2.21
CA SER A 90 -5.55 -10.87 1.80
C SER A 90 -4.94 -11.57 3.02
N SER A 91 -4.32 -12.73 2.82
CA SER A 91 -3.64 -13.50 3.88
C SER A 91 -4.51 -13.93 5.07
N GLN A 92 -5.84 -13.93 4.93
CA GLN A 92 -6.78 -14.38 5.99
C GLN A 92 -6.46 -15.77 6.54
N SER A 93 -6.09 -16.72 5.68
CA SER A 93 -5.72 -18.06 6.11
C SER A 93 -4.46 -18.07 6.99
N VAL A 94 -3.50 -17.19 6.70
CA VAL A 94 -2.25 -17.05 7.48
C VAL A 94 -2.56 -16.44 8.85
N PHE A 95 -3.40 -15.40 8.91
CA PHE A 95 -3.83 -14.83 10.18
C PHE A 95 -4.61 -15.82 11.03
N LYS A 96 -5.51 -16.63 10.44
CA LYS A 96 -6.21 -17.70 11.15
C LYS A 96 -5.26 -18.77 11.68
N GLN A 97 -4.30 -19.21 10.86
CA GLN A 97 -3.25 -20.14 11.30
C GLN A 97 -2.40 -19.57 12.43
N PHE A 98 -2.11 -18.26 12.42
CA PHE A 98 -1.43 -17.59 13.52
C PHE A 98 -2.27 -17.63 14.79
N GLN A 99 -3.57 -17.30 14.69
CA GLN A 99 -4.48 -17.33 15.84
C GLN A 99 -4.62 -18.74 16.43
N GLU A 100 -4.76 -19.75 15.57
CA GLU A 100 -4.77 -21.17 15.97
C GLU A 100 -3.45 -21.57 16.65
N ALA A 101 -2.30 -21.20 16.08
CA ALA A 101 -1.00 -21.45 16.70
C ALA A 101 -0.84 -20.70 18.04
N ALA A 102 -1.36 -19.48 18.15
CA ALA A 102 -1.29 -18.68 19.38
C ALA A 102 -2.10 -19.32 20.51
N GLN A 103 -3.20 -20.01 20.20
CA GLN A 103 -4.00 -20.77 21.16
C GLN A 103 -3.24 -21.99 21.72
N THR A 104 -2.19 -22.47 21.05
CA THR A 104 -1.34 -23.56 21.56
C THR A 104 -0.33 -23.09 22.60
N TRP A 105 -0.02 -21.79 22.66
CA TRP A 105 0.97 -21.26 23.60
C TRP A 105 0.62 -21.54 25.07
N PRO A 106 -0.61 -21.30 25.56
CA PRO A 106 -0.99 -21.68 26.93
C PRO A 106 -0.87 -23.18 27.22
N LEU A 107 -0.90 -24.04 26.18
CA LEU A 107 -0.83 -25.49 26.30
C LEU A 107 0.61 -26.05 26.32
N CYS A 108 1.63 -25.22 26.07
CA CYS A 108 3.02 -25.66 26.10
C CYS A 108 3.41 -26.16 27.50
N LEU A 109 4.12 -27.30 27.55
CA LEU A 109 4.74 -27.83 28.76
C LEU A 109 5.61 -26.76 29.44
N ARG A 110 5.40 -26.54 30.74
CA ARG A 110 6.14 -25.55 31.53
C ARG A 110 6.97 -26.23 32.60
N THR A 111 8.08 -25.56 32.94
CA THR A 111 8.80 -25.85 34.18
C THR A 111 8.14 -25.09 35.35
N LEU A 112 8.40 -25.56 36.57
CA LEU A 112 7.73 -25.21 37.84
C LEU A 112 7.16 -23.77 37.96
N ASN A 113 5.93 -23.66 38.46
CA ASN A 113 5.22 -22.43 38.88
C ASN A 113 5.04 -21.28 37.87
N THR A 114 5.38 -21.47 36.59
CA THR A 114 5.04 -20.48 35.54
C THR A 114 3.67 -20.77 34.92
N GLN A 115 2.71 -19.88 35.15
CA GLN A 115 1.43 -19.85 34.41
C GLN A 115 1.60 -19.01 33.14
N PRO A 116 1.34 -19.56 31.94
CA PRO A 116 1.49 -18.81 30.71
C PRO A 116 0.33 -17.84 30.49
N GLU A 117 0.65 -16.60 30.12
CA GLU A 117 -0.35 -15.69 29.55
C GLU A 117 -0.54 -15.99 28.06
N GLN A 118 -1.56 -15.39 27.47
CA GLN A 118 -1.79 -15.47 26.03
C GLN A 118 -0.68 -14.77 25.23
N VAL A 119 -0.54 -15.16 23.97
CA VAL A 119 0.35 -14.45 23.03
C VAL A 119 -0.14 -13.01 22.87
N GLN A 120 0.74 -12.05 23.12
CA GLN A 120 0.43 -10.63 22.98
C GLN A 120 1.05 -10.06 21.71
N VAL A 121 0.21 -9.64 20.77
CA VAL A 121 0.68 -8.89 19.59
C VAL A 121 0.79 -7.41 19.95
N LYS A 122 1.92 -6.78 19.61
CA LYS A 122 2.22 -5.37 19.91
C LYS A 122 2.68 -4.66 18.64
N TRP A 123 2.17 -3.46 18.46
CA TRP A 123 2.70 -2.56 17.44
C TRP A 123 3.97 -1.87 17.97
N VAL A 124 4.98 -1.74 17.11
CA VAL A 124 6.20 -0.97 17.37
C VAL A 124 6.43 0.05 16.25
N PRO A 125 7.00 1.22 16.51
CA PRO A 125 7.30 2.16 15.44
C PRO A 125 8.43 1.63 14.53
N GLY A 126 8.17 1.62 13.22
CA GLY A 126 9.17 1.29 12.21
C GLY A 126 10.27 2.36 12.10
N HIS A 127 11.49 1.95 11.77
CA HIS A 127 12.68 2.81 11.59
C HIS A 127 13.00 3.74 12.77
N ALA A 128 12.59 3.36 13.99
CA ALA A 128 12.84 4.12 15.21
C ALA A 128 14.13 3.70 15.95
N GLY A 129 14.97 2.83 15.34
CA GLY A 129 16.19 2.33 15.98
C GLY A 129 15.91 1.28 17.07
N ILE A 130 14.73 0.66 17.08
CA ILE A 130 14.44 -0.48 17.94
C ILE A 130 15.19 -1.69 17.39
N GLU A 131 16.26 -2.07 18.08
CA GLU A 131 17.19 -3.13 17.69
C GLU A 131 16.49 -4.38 17.12
N GLY A 132 15.49 -4.92 17.81
CA GLY A 132 14.76 -6.10 17.33
C GLY A 132 13.98 -5.89 16.03
N ASN A 133 13.39 -4.71 15.82
CA ASN A 133 12.69 -4.39 14.57
C ASN A 133 13.69 -4.22 13.42
N GLU A 134 14.81 -3.54 13.68
CA GLU A 134 15.88 -3.35 12.68
C GLU A 134 16.54 -4.68 12.29
N GLU A 135 16.66 -5.63 13.23
CA GLU A 135 17.13 -6.99 12.91
C GLU A 135 16.10 -7.79 12.11
N ALA A 136 14.81 -7.68 12.44
CA ALA A 136 13.74 -8.30 11.66
C ALA A 136 13.67 -7.75 10.22
N ASP A 137 13.84 -6.44 10.01
CA ASP A 137 13.92 -5.80 8.69
C ASP A 137 15.13 -6.33 7.89
N LYS A 138 16.29 -6.47 8.53
CA LYS A 138 17.47 -7.10 7.89
C LYS A 138 17.18 -8.54 7.45
N GLU A 139 16.55 -9.34 8.31
CA GLU A 139 16.13 -10.70 7.96
C GLU A 139 15.10 -10.70 6.82
N ALA A 140 14.13 -9.78 6.82
CA ALA A 140 13.13 -9.67 5.76
C ALA A 140 13.74 -9.31 4.40
N LYS A 141 14.74 -8.41 4.41
CA LYS A 141 15.55 -8.06 3.22
C LYS A 141 16.36 -9.25 2.73
N MET A 142 16.97 -10.04 3.62
CA MET A 142 17.63 -11.29 3.25
C MET A 142 16.61 -12.31 2.69
N GLY A 143 15.40 -12.38 3.25
CA GLY A 143 14.29 -13.21 2.75
C GLY A 143 13.90 -12.90 1.31
N CYS A 144 14.04 -11.65 0.85
CA CYS A 144 13.81 -11.30 -0.56
C CYS A 144 14.82 -11.99 -1.50
N GLN A 145 16.05 -12.17 -1.03
CA GLN A 145 17.18 -12.72 -1.78
C GLN A 145 17.38 -14.21 -1.56
N ALA A 146 16.75 -14.78 -0.53
CA ALA A 146 16.84 -16.18 -0.19
C ALA A 146 16.46 -17.10 -1.38
N PRO A 147 17.00 -18.33 -1.42
CA PRO A 147 16.59 -19.31 -2.40
C PRO A 147 15.09 -19.60 -2.27
N LEU A 148 14.44 -19.82 -3.42
CA LEU A 148 13.03 -20.16 -3.44
C LEU A 148 12.83 -21.59 -2.91
N GLY A 149 12.01 -21.74 -1.86
CA GLY A 149 11.55 -23.05 -1.42
C GLY A 149 10.60 -23.68 -2.44
N PHE A 150 10.71 -24.99 -2.64
CA PHE A 150 9.85 -25.75 -3.55
C PHE A 150 8.89 -26.67 -2.78
N PRO A 151 7.62 -26.79 -3.22
CA PRO A 151 6.99 -26.02 -4.31
C PRO A 151 6.72 -24.56 -3.89
N PRO A 152 6.70 -23.61 -4.84
CA PRO A 152 6.39 -22.22 -4.52
C PRO A 152 4.96 -22.10 -4.00
N PRO A 153 4.70 -21.24 -3.01
CA PRO A 153 3.34 -20.96 -2.58
C PRO A 153 2.53 -20.32 -3.73
N PRO A 154 1.21 -20.55 -3.80
CA PRO A 154 0.36 -19.87 -4.76
C PRO A 154 0.43 -18.36 -4.55
N ALA A 155 0.24 -17.60 -5.63
CA ALA A 155 0.24 -16.14 -5.56
C ALA A 155 -0.84 -15.62 -4.61
N SER A 156 -0.55 -14.54 -3.88
CA SER A 156 -1.57 -13.91 -3.04
C SER A 156 -2.61 -13.19 -3.90
N ILE A 157 -3.83 -13.07 -3.39
CA ILE A 157 -4.90 -12.31 -4.05
C ILE A 157 -4.47 -10.86 -4.28
N ALA A 158 -3.74 -10.27 -3.33
CA ALA A 158 -3.23 -8.90 -3.43
C ALA A 158 -2.23 -8.78 -4.59
N ALA A 159 -1.27 -9.70 -4.69
CA ALA A 159 -0.28 -9.71 -5.77
C ALA A 159 -0.94 -9.93 -7.13
N ALA A 160 -1.93 -10.84 -7.22
CA ALA A 160 -2.68 -11.08 -8.44
C ALA A 160 -3.47 -9.83 -8.89
N LYS A 161 -4.14 -9.14 -7.95
CA LYS A 161 -4.84 -7.87 -8.22
C LYS A 161 -3.87 -6.79 -8.70
N GLN A 162 -2.72 -6.63 -8.05
CA GLN A 162 -1.71 -5.68 -8.50
C GLN A 162 -1.18 -6.02 -9.90
N ALA A 163 -0.93 -7.30 -10.20
CA ALA A 163 -0.49 -7.73 -11.52
C ALA A 163 -1.52 -7.41 -12.60
N ALA A 164 -2.79 -7.73 -12.35
CA ALA A 164 -3.89 -7.38 -13.26
C ALA A 164 -3.99 -5.86 -13.47
N GLN A 165 -3.86 -5.08 -12.40
CA GLN A 165 -3.89 -3.62 -12.48
C GLN A 165 -2.71 -3.05 -13.27
N ARG A 166 -1.50 -3.62 -13.15
CA ARG A 166 -0.33 -3.25 -13.97
C ARG A 166 -0.57 -3.50 -15.45
N VAL A 167 -1.12 -4.67 -15.80
CA VAL A 167 -1.46 -5.00 -17.19
C VAL A 167 -2.52 -4.05 -17.72
N HIS A 168 -3.58 -3.80 -16.94
CA HIS A 168 -4.64 -2.86 -17.29
C HIS A 168 -4.08 -1.46 -17.57
N TRP A 169 -3.28 -0.89 -16.66
CA TRP A 169 -2.72 0.45 -16.84
C TRP A 169 -1.77 0.54 -18.04
N ARG A 170 -0.98 -0.50 -18.31
CA ARG A 170 -0.13 -0.55 -19.51
C ARG A 170 -0.98 -0.51 -20.78
N GLY A 171 -2.03 -1.34 -20.84
CA GLY A 171 -2.95 -1.36 -21.97
C GLY A 171 -3.70 -0.03 -22.12
N PHE A 172 -4.16 0.55 -21.00
CA PHE A 172 -4.85 1.84 -20.99
C PHE A 172 -3.94 2.99 -21.44
N ALA A 173 -2.67 3.01 -21.02
CA ALA A 173 -1.70 4.00 -21.47
C ALA A 173 -1.46 3.91 -22.99
N GLN A 174 -1.32 2.69 -23.52
CA GLN A 174 -1.18 2.47 -24.97
C GLN A 174 -2.44 2.91 -25.73
N PHE A 175 -3.62 2.53 -25.24
CA PHE A 175 -4.90 2.94 -25.79
C PHE A 175 -5.02 4.47 -25.86
N TRP A 176 -4.61 5.18 -24.81
CA TRP A 176 -4.67 6.63 -24.79
C TRP A 176 -3.74 7.28 -25.80
N VAL A 177 -2.50 6.81 -25.94
CA VAL A 177 -1.58 7.33 -26.97
C VAL A 177 -2.19 7.19 -28.37
N GLU A 178 -2.86 6.07 -28.64
CA GLU A 178 -3.47 5.81 -29.95
C GLU A 178 -4.77 6.60 -30.17
N LYS A 179 -5.68 6.57 -29.19
CA LYS A 179 -7.07 7.03 -29.32
C LYS A 179 -7.36 8.38 -28.66
N ALA A 180 -6.37 9.04 -28.05
CA ALA A 180 -6.59 10.36 -27.46
C ALA A 180 -7.13 11.33 -28.51
N PRO A 181 -8.07 12.22 -28.14
CA PRO A 181 -8.53 13.29 -29.02
C PRO A 181 -7.35 14.14 -29.53
N GLU A 182 -7.39 14.58 -30.79
CA GLU A 182 -6.31 15.39 -31.37
C GLU A 182 -6.00 16.65 -30.56
N ARG A 183 -7.02 17.26 -29.98
CA ARG A 183 -6.87 18.39 -29.06
C ARG A 183 -6.03 18.05 -27.83
N TYR A 184 -6.19 16.86 -27.27
CA TYR A 184 -5.45 16.42 -26.09
C TYR A 184 -4.00 16.08 -26.46
N LYS A 185 -3.79 15.46 -27.63
CA LYS A 185 -2.46 15.22 -28.20
C LYS A 185 -1.70 16.54 -28.43
N ALA A 186 -2.34 17.52 -29.08
CA ALA A 186 -1.76 18.83 -29.35
C ALA A 186 -1.38 19.61 -28.08
N LEU A 187 -2.11 19.39 -26.98
CA LEU A 187 -1.84 20.00 -25.67
C LEU A 187 -0.92 19.15 -24.78
N GLY A 188 -0.44 18.00 -25.25
CA GLY A 188 0.42 17.10 -24.46
C GLY A 188 -0.25 16.54 -23.21
N ILE A 189 -1.59 16.42 -23.19
CA ILE A 189 -2.33 15.95 -22.01
C ILE A 189 -2.20 14.42 -21.89
N GLY A 190 -1.38 13.98 -20.94
CA GLY A 190 -1.16 12.57 -20.61
C GLY A 190 -2.15 11.99 -19.59
N ILE A 191 -1.99 10.69 -19.30
CA ILE A 191 -2.65 10.02 -18.18
C ILE A 191 -1.73 10.11 -16.96
N GLU A 192 -1.87 11.20 -16.21
CA GLU A 192 -1.17 11.39 -14.94
C GLU A 192 -2.16 11.21 -13.79
N LYS A 193 -1.79 10.41 -12.78
CA LYS A 193 -2.64 10.23 -11.60
C LYS A 193 -2.75 11.49 -10.76
N GLN A 194 -1.69 12.29 -10.71
CA GLN A 194 -1.62 13.51 -9.93
C GLN A 194 -0.96 14.61 -10.78
N PRO A 195 -1.71 15.15 -11.75
CA PRO A 195 -1.18 16.16 -12.64
C PRO A 195 -0.93 17.48 -11.86
N PRO A 196 0.10 18.27 -12.21
CA PRO A 196 0.49 19.46 -11.46
C PRO A 196 -0.64 20.51 -11.35
N GLU A 197 -1.60 20.48 -12.26
CA GLU A 197 -2.75 21.38 -12.29
C GLU A 197 -3.70 21.21 -11.11
N LEU A 198 -3.61 20.09 -10.36
CA LEU A 198 -4.32 19.94 -9.09
C LEU A 198 -3.87 20.94 -8.02
N GLN A 199 -2.70 21.58 -8.20
CA GLN A 199 -2.22 22.66 -7.32
C GLN A 199 -2.82 24.04 -7.67
N LEU A 200 -3.57 24.15 -8.77
CA LEU A 200 -4.20 25.41 -9.14
C LEU A 200 -5.33 25.77 -8.16
N PRO A 201 -5.59 27.07 -7.93
CA PRO A 201 -6.79 27.50 -7.22
C PRO A 201 -8.04 26.91 -7.86
N ARG A 202 -9.05 26.58 -7.03
CA ARG A 202 -10.27 25.88 -7.46
C ARG A 202 -10.94 26.52 -8.68
N ALA A 203 -11.01 27.86 -8.72
CA ALA A 203 -11.60 28.59 -9.85
C ALA A 203 -10.81 28.37 -11.16
N ALA A 204 -9.48 28.48 -11.11
CA ALA A 204 -8.60 28.26 -12.26
C ALA A 204 -8.63 26.80 -12.73
N LEU A 205 -8.64 25.84 -11.79
CA LEU A 205 -8.78 24.42 -12.10
C LEU A 205 -10.14 24.14 -12.78
N GLY A 206 -11.22 24.74 -12.30
CA GLY A 206 -12.55 24.62 -12.91
C GLY A 206 -12.57 25.10 -14.36
N HIS A 207 -12.01 26.28 -14.64
CA HIS A 207 -11.90 26.80 -16.01
C HIS A 207 -11.02 25.92 -16.91
N LEU A 208 -9.91 25.42 -16.39
CA LEU A 208 -9.03 24.51 -17.14
C LEU A 208 -9.77 23.21 -17.50
N LEU A 209 -10.49 22.59 -16.56
CA LEU A 209 -11.25 21.37 -16.80
C LEU A 209 -12.41 21.58 -17.78
N ALA A 210 -13.14 22.69 -17.64
CA ALA A 210 -14.18 23.09 -18.59
C ALA A 210 -13.58 23.26 -19.99
N ALA A 211 -12.47 24.00 -20.09
CA ALA A 211 -11.77 24.19 -21.35
C ALA A 211 -11.34 22.86 -21.95
N ARG A 212 -10.69 21.96 -21.20
CA ARG A 212 -10.24 20.65 -21.68
C ARG A 212 -11.38 19.79 -22.20
N SER A 213 -12.43 19.64 -21.41
CA SER A 213 -13.60 18.85 -21.79
C SER A 213 -14.42 19.48 -22.92
N GLY A 214 -14.36 20.81 -23.07
CA GLY A 214 -15.29 21.57 -23.91
C GLY A 214 -16.68 21.70 -23.28
N HIS A 215 -16.85 21.30 -22.02
CA HIS A 215 -18.09 21.42 -21.25
C HIS A 215 -17.99 22.66 -20.36
N GLY A 216 -18.36 23.81 -20.91
CA GLY A 216 -18.36 25.09 -20.22
C GLY A 216 -19.14 26.14 -21.00
N ASP A 217 -19.06 27.38 -20.56
CA ASP A 217 -19.67 28.53 -21.24
C ASP A 217 -18.87 28.90 -22.51
N PHE A 218 -18.98 28.04 -23.52
CA PHE A 218 -18.33 28.18 -24.83
C PHE A 218 -19.37 28.20 -25.93
N ALA A 219 -19.15 29.02 -26.96
CA ALA A 219 -20.08 29.18 -28.08
C ALA A 219 -20.39 27.84 -28.74
N GLU A 220 -19.36 27.03 -29.03
CA GLU A 220 -19.49 25.71 -29.65
C GLU A 220 -20.32 24.73 -28.79
N TYR A 221 -20.17 24.78 -27.47
CA TYR A 221 -20.97 23.96 -26.56
C TYR A 221 -22.45 24.36 -26.63
N HIS A 222 -22.74 25.65 -26.52
CA HIS A 222 -24.12 26.15 -26.56
C HIS A 222 -24.80 25.93 -27.90
N GLU A 223 -24.08 26.05 -29.02
CA GLU A 223 -24.59 25.74 -30.36
C GLU A 223 -24.88 24.25 -30.52
N ARG A 224 -23.96 23.37 -30.09
CA ARG A 224 -24.12 21.91 -30.17
C ARG A 224 -25.38 21.42 -29.44
N PHE A 225 -25.67 22.01 -28.28
CA PHE A 225 -26.83 21.66 -27.46
C PHE A 225 -28.05 22.57 -27.67
N LYS A 226 -27.99 23.54 -28.59
CA LYS A 226 -29.08 24.47 -28.93
C LYS A 226 -29.63 25.22 -27.72
N HIS A 227 -28.75 25.87 -26.97
CA HIS A 227 -29.16 26.74 -25.87
C HIS A 227 -29.58 28.13 -26.40
N ASP A 228 -30.88 28.42 -26.41
CA ASP A 228 -31.45 29.61 -27.07
C ASP A 228 -31.03 30.96 -26.45
N ASN A 229 -30.82 30.99 -25.13
CA ASN A 229 -30.50 32.22 -24.38
C ASN A 229 -29.00 32.37 -24.07
N ALA A 230 -28.14 31.58 -24.71
CA ALA A 230 -26.71 31.59 -24.41
C ALA A 230 -25.97 32.74 -25.12
N LEU A 231 -25.15 33.47 -24.36
CA LEU A 231 -24.25 34.47 -24.93
C LEU A 231 -23.04 33.79 -25.57
N LEU A 232 -22.99 33.78 -26.91
CA LEU A 232 -21.89 33.16 -27.68
C LEU A 232 -20.61 34.02 -27.71
N THR A 233 -20.73 35.29 -27.36
CA THR A 233 -19.62 36.26 -27.33
C THR A 233 -19.34 36.72 -25.89
N CYS A 234 -18.08 37.02 -25.62
CA CYS A 234 -17.63 37.66 -24.40
C CYS A 234 -17.89 39.17 -24.45
N SER A 235 -17.89 39.85 -23.31
CA SER A 235 -17.96 41.32 -23.19
C SER A 235 -16.89 42.05 -24.02
N CYS A 236 -15.75 41.40 -24.27
CA CYS A 236 -14.69 41.93 -25.14
C CYS A 236 -14.99 41.81 -26.66
N GLY A 237 -16.18 41.32 -27.04
CA GLY A 237 -16.64 41.18 -28.42
C GLY A 237 -16.17 39.94 -29.15
N ARG A 238 -15.30 39.11 -28.55
CA ARG A 238 -14.81 37.86 -29.17
C ARG A 238 -15.72 36.67 -28.86
N ARG A 239 -15.72 35.68 -29.75
CA ARG A 239 -16.41 34.39 -29.55
C ARG A 239 -15.85 33.67 -28.32
N LYS A 240 -16.71 33.05 -27.52
CA LYS A 240 -16.30 32.27 -26.34
C LYS A 240 -15.69 30.94 -26.76
N GLU A 241 -14.39 30.94 -26.97
CA GLU A 241 -13.60 29.73 -27.23
C GLU A 241 -13.00 29.17 -25.93
N PRO A 242 -12.70 27.85 -25.86
CA PRO A 242 -12.05 27.25 -24.71
C PRO A 242 -10.73 27.90 -24.27
N SER A 243 -9.98 28.50 -25.19
CA SER A 243 -8.74 29.23 -24.90
C SER A 243 -8.95 30.71 -24.57
N HIS A 244 -10.18 31.23 -24.74
CA HIS A 244 -10.47 32.65 -24.69
C HIS A 244 -10.16 33.28 -23.32
N PHE A 245 -10.43 32.57 -22.23
CA PHE A 245 -10.19 33.07 -20.87
C PHE A 245 -8.71 33.35 -20.58
N TYR A 246 -7.78 32.67 -21.28
CA TYR A 246 -6.35 32.96 -21.16
C TYR A 246 -5.95 34.28 -21.81
N SER A 247 -6.69 34.78 -22.80
CA SER A 247 -6.33 35.98 -23.56
C SER A 247 -7.21 37.19 -23.25
N CYS A 248 -8.41 36.97 -22.69
CA CYS A 248 -9.34 38.02 -22.32
C CYS A 248 -8.92 38.74 -21.02
N ARG A 249 -8.77 40.07 -21.07
CA ARG A 249 -8.39 40.88 -19.92
C ARG A 249 -9.44 40.85 -18.79
N ASP A 250 -10.72 40.83 -19.15
CA ASP A 250 -11.83 40.75 -18.19
C ASP A 250 -12.00 39.33 -17.64
N GLY A 251 -11.77 38.31 -18.48
CA GLY A 251 -11.77 36.91 -18.05
C GLY A 251 -10.63 36.55 -17.09
N ARG A 252 -9.44 37.14 -17.27
CA ARG A 252 -8.31 36.96 -16.35
C ARG A 252 -8.59 37.51 -14.95
N LYS A 253 -9.29 38.64 -14.84
CA LYS A 253 -9.67 39.22 -13.54
C LYS A 253 -10.62 38.31 -12.76
N ALA A 254 -11.59 37.71 -13.44
CA ALA A 254 -12.53 36.77 -12.84
C ALA A 254 -11.86 35.46 -12.35
N ALA A 255 -10.76 35.03 -12.99
CA ALA A 255 -10.01 33.83 -12.61
C ALA A 255 -8.92 34.08 -11.55
N ALA A 256 -8.54 35.34 -11.32
CA ALA A 256 -7.47 35.73 -10.39
C ALA A 256 -7.98 36.05 -8.97
N HIS A 257 -9.29 36.13 -8.76
CA HIS A 257 -9.87 36.29 -7.43
C HIS A 257 -10.11 34.91 -6.78
N PRO A 258 -9.67 34.71 -5.52
CA PRO A 258 -9.94 33.49 -4.75
C PRO A 258 -11.44 33.20 -4.58
#